data_AF-A0A8G2BG77-F1
#
_entry.id   AF-A0A8G2BG77-F1
#
_cell.length_a   1.000
_cell.length_b   1.000
_cell.length_c   1.000
_cell.angle_alpha   90.00
_cell.angle_beta   90.00
_cell.angle_gamma   90.00
#
_symmetry.space_group_name_H-M   'P 1'
#
loop_
_entity.id
_entity.type
_entity.pdbx_description
1 polymer ?
#
loop_
_entity_poly.entity_id
_entity_poly.type
_entity_poly.pdbx_seq_one_letter_code
_entity_poly.pdbx_strand_id
1 'polypeptide(L)'
;MFSSKQKPATRSDAGGGPPKAPAAPSIISSDLTINGNLTSDGDVQVDGTVEGDIVSNKLTVSSTATVRGAIECETVVIAGHVTGQIKARHVTLAKTARVIADVIQERLSIEPGAFFEGNCRHFPNDADKKSLPKLEPVKPAVAKQGNGSAVPVEATP
;
A
#
# COMPACT_ATOMS: atom_id res chain seq x y z
N MET A 1 17.39 61.23 -38.79
CA MET A 1 16.75 59.89 -38.97
C MET A 1 17.63 58.84 -38.31
N PHE A 2 17.02 57.78 -37.76
CA PHE A 2 17.61 56.62 -37.04
C PHE A 2 17.58 56.63 -35.50
N SER A 3 16.34 56.54 -34.99
CA SER A 3 15.82 55.49 -34.09
C SER A 3 16.55 55.20 -32.77
N SER A 4 15.97 55.77 -31.71
CA SER A 4 15.99 55.29 -30.33
C SER A 4 15.35 53.90 -30.20
N LYS A 5 16.05 52.97 -29.54
CA LYS A 5 15.44 51.76 -28.95
C LYS A 5 15.87 51.64 -27.49
N GLN A 6 14.99 52.10 -26.61
CA GLN A 6 14.95 51.69 -25.20
C GLN A 6 14.59 50.20 -25.11
N LYS A 7 15.23 49.49 -24.17
CA LYS A 7 14.74 48.19 -23.68
C LYS A 7 14.49 48.32 -22.17
N PRO A 8 13.30 47.96 -21.67
CA PRO A 8 12.91 48.15 -20.28
C PRO A 8 13.36 47.00 -19.35
N ALA A 9 13.51 47.36 -18.08
CA ALA A 9 13.32 46.63 -16.81
C ALA A 9 13.65 45.12 -16.72
N THR A 10 14.52 44.79 -15.77
CA THR A 10 14.19 43.88 -14.64
C THR A 10 15.12 44.20 -13.45
N ARG A 11 14.54 44.77 -12.38
CA ARG A 11 15.15 44.76 -11.05
C ARG A 11 14.85 43.40 -10.45
N SER A 12 15.86 42.54 -10.34
CA SER A 12 15.76 41.29 -9.57
C SER A 12 16.38 41.54 -8.20
N ASP A 13 15.59 42.20 -7.35
CA ASP A 13 15.76 42.16 -5.90
C ASP A 13 14.85 41.06 -5.38
N ALA A 14 15.44 39.92 -5.01
CA ALA A 14 14.79 38.90 -4.20
C ALA A 14 15.90 38.05 -3.57
N GLY A 15 16.16 38.32 -2.29
CA GLY A 15 16.89 37.40 -1.43
C GLY A 15 16.15 36.07 -1.37
N GLY A 16 16.72 35.04 -2.00
CA GLY A 16 16.41 33.65 -1.72
C GLY A 16 17.63 33.04 -1.06
N GLY A 17 17.55 32.76 0.24
CA GLY A 17 18.49 31.81 0.85
C GLY A 17 18.45 30.50 0.04
N PRO A 18 19.55 29.72 0.00
CA PRO A 18 19.58 28.50 -0.78
C PRO A 18 18.35 27.64 -0.42
N PRO A 19 17.54 27.20 -1.39
CA PRO A 19 16.43 26.30 -1.11
C PRO A 19 17.05 25.08 -0.43
N LYS A 20 16.58 24.77 0.78
CA LYS A 20 16.95 23.57 1.52
C LYS A 20 16.82 22.41 0.52
N ALA A 21 17.97 21.89 0.08
CA ALA A 21 18.03 20.93 -1.01
C ALA A 21 17.04 19.80 -0.70
N PRO A 22 16.24 19.32 -1.68
CA PRO A 22 15.41 18.16 -1.45
C PRO A 22 16.34 17.05 -0.95
N ALA A 23 16.06 16.54 0.25
CA ALA A 23 16.85 15.47 0.83
C ALA A 23 16.86 14.33 -0.21
N ALA A 24 18.07 13.95 -0.65
CA ALA A 24 18.21 12.93 -1.67
C ALA A 24 17.59 11.62 -1.15
N PRO A 25 16.78 10.92 -1.97
CA PRO A 25 16.29 9.61 -1.59
C PRO A 25 17.49 8.67 -1.42
N SER A 26 17.46 7.86 -0.37
CA SER A 26 18.45 6.80 -0.18
C SER A 26 18.07 5.62 -1.06
N ILE A 27 18.90 5.31 -2.06
CA ILE A 27 18.65 4.23 -3.02
C ILE A 27 19.59 3.07 -2.71
N ILE A 28 19.02 1.90 -2.48
CA ILE A 28 19.76 0.65 -2.28
C ILE A 28 19.67 -0.12 -3.59
N SER A 29 20.78 -0.15 -4.32
CA SER A 29 20.89 -0.84 -5.62
C SER A 29 20.65 -2.34 -5.51
N SER A 30 20.30 -2.97 -6.64
CA SER A 30 20.07 -4.42 -6.76
C SER A 30 21.25 -5.29 -6.32
N ASP A 31 22.47 -4.76 -6.45
CA ASP A 31 23.72 -5.49 -6.16
C ASP A 31 24.10 -5.44 -4.67
N LEU A 32 23.35 -4.70 -3.86
CA LEU A 32 23.60 -4.57 -2.43
C LEU A 32 22.75 -5.59 -1.66
N THR A 33 23.41 -6.25 -0.70
CA THR A 33 22.75 -7.06 0.32
C THR A 33 22.99 -6.40 1.67
N ILE A 34 21.92 -6.02 2.36
CA ILE A 34 21.98 -5.42 3.69
C ILE A 34 21.63 -6.51 4.70
N ASN A 35 22.49 -6.71 5.70
CA ASN A 35 22.20 -7.58 6.83
C ASN A 35 22.37 -6.78 8.13
N GLY A 36 21.29 -6.64 8.92
CA GLY A 36 21.31 -5.91 10.19
C GLY A 36 20.21 -4.85 10.33
N ASN A 37 20.45 -3.83 11.15
CA ASN A 37 19.50 -2.76 11.43
C ASN A 37 19.74 -1.53 10.54
N LEU A 38 18.67 -1.03 9.92
CA LEU A 38 18.68 0.17 9.08
C LEU A 38 17.74 1.20 9.69
N THR A 39 18.24 2.41 9.95
CA THR A 39 17.41 3.55 10.35
C THR A 39 17.60 4.70 9.37
N SER A 40 16.51 5.25 8.85
CA SER A 40 16.54 6.38 7.91
C SER A 40 15.35 7.31 8.12
N ASP A 41 15.62 8.60 8.35
CA ASP A 41 14.54 9.60 8.52
C ASP A 41 13.92 10.07 7.19
N GLY A 42 14.50 9.67 6.06
CA GLY A 42 14.12 10.13 4.73
C GLY A 42 13.36 9.09 3.90
N ASP A 43 13.24 9.39 2.61
CA ASP A 43 12.72 8.48 1.60
C ASP A 43 13.76 7.41 1.28
N VAL A 44 13.38 6.14 1.43
CA VAL A 44 14.23 5.00 1.12
C VAL A 44 13.63 4.22 -0.04
N GLN A 45 14.45 3.97 -1.06
CA GLN A 45 14.13 3.08 -2.17
C GLN A 45 15.01 1.84 -2.10
N VAL A 46 14.39 0.67 -2.18
CA VAL A 46 15.07 -0.63 -2.13
C VAL A 46 14.87 -1.35 -3.44
N ASP A 47 15.97 -1.63 -4.14
CA ASP A 47 16.02 -2.44 -5.36
C ASP A 47 16.76 -3.78 -5.16
N GLY A 48 17.50 -3.94 -4.05
CA GLY A 48 18.30 -5.12 -3.69
C GLY A 48 17.68 -6.04 -2.64
N THR A 49 18.56 -6.76 -1.92
CA THR A 49 18.16 -7.70 -0.86
C THR A 49 18.39 -7.10 0.51
N VAL A 50 17.37 -7.12 1.38
CA VAL A 50 17.48 -6.64 2.75
C VAL A 50 17.05 -7.73 3.71
N GLU A 51 17.94 -8.11 4.62
CA GLU A 51 17.70 -9.06 5.70
C GLU A 51 17.92 -8.38 7.05
N GLY A 52 16.83 -8.00 7.72
CA GLY A 52 16.90 -7.37 9.04
C GLY A 52 15.78 -6.38 9.34
N ASP A 53 16.05 -5.49 10.30
CA ASP A 53 15.09 -4.52 10.81
C ASP A 53 15.24 -3.17 10.09
N ILE A 54 14.17 -2.70 9.44
CA ILE A 54 14.15 -1.44 8.70
C ILE A 54 13.23 -0.46 9.42
N VAL A 55 13.78 0.69 9.81
CA VAL A 55 13.02 1.80 10.36
C VAL A 55 13.16 2.98 9.40
N SER A 56 12.07 3.38 8.76
CA SER A 56 12.08 4.57 7.90
C SER A 56 10.78 5.36 7.91
N ASN A 57 10.80 6.62 7.46
CA ASN A 57 9.55 7.37 7.34
C ASN A 57 8.75 6.90 6.10
N LYS A 58 9.41 6.90 4.93
CA LYS A 58 8.83 6.46 3.67
C LYS A 58 9.69 5.40 3.02
N LEU A 59 9.10 4.23 2.74
CA LEU A 59 9.77 3.10 2.12
C LEU A 59 9.13 2.76 0.76
N THR A 60 9.95 2.64 -0.27
CA THR A 60 9.55 2.16 -1.59
C THR A 60 10.35 0.90 -1.92
N VAL A 61 9.66 -0.21 -2.13
CA VAL A 61 10.26 -1.49 -2.51
C VAL A 61 10.02 -1.69 -3.99
N SER A 62 11.09 -1.75 -4.79
CA SER A 62 11.02 -2.00 -6.23
C SER A 62 10.63 -3.43 -6.55
N SER A 63 10.29 -3.72 -7.81
CA SER A 63 9.81 -5.03 -8.25
C SER A 63 10.85 -6.15 -8.16
N THR A 64 12.14 -5.82 -8.27
CA THR A 64 13.27 -6.77 -8.16
C THR A 64 13.75 -6.98 -6.72
N ALA A 65 13.29 -6.15 -5.79
CA ALA A 65 13.77 -6.18 -4.42
C ALA A 65 13.17 -7.36 -3.64
N THR A 66 13.98 -7.89 -2.72
CA THR A 66 13.58 -8.94 -1.78
C THR A 66 13.85 -8.46 -0.36
N VAL A 67 12.80 -8.29 0.43
CA VAL A 67 12.91 -7.84 1.82
C VAL A 67 12.50 -8.97 2.75
N ARG A 68 13.36 -9.29 3.71
CA ARG A 68 13.15 -10.28 4.75
C ARG A 68 13.41 -9.67 6.11
N GLY A 69 12.41 -9.64 6.97
CA GLY A 69 12.58 -9.14 8.34
C GLY A 69 11.40 -8.32 8.83
N ALA A 70 11.67 -7.39 9.73
CA ALA A 70 10.68 -6.49 10.30
C ALA A 70 10.82 -5.09 9.67
N ILE A 71 9.72 -4.59 9.12
CA ILE A 71 9.66 -3.26 8.51
C ILE A 71 8.78 -2.37 9.38
N GLU A 72 9.32 -1.28 9.90
CA GLU A 72 8.59 -0.23 10.61
C GLU A 72 8.69 1.08 9.85
N CYS A 73 7.56 1.57 9.33
CA CYS A 73 7.55 2.85 8.62
C CYS A 73 6.20 3.58 8.67
N GLU A 74 6.15 4.85 8.30
CA GLU A 74 4.87 5.58 8.24
C GLU A 74 4.12 5.23 6.96
N THR A 75 4.80 5.32 5.81
CA THR A 75 4.22 4.99 4.50
C THR A 75 5.11 4.01 3.75
N VAL A 76 4.51 2.92 3.26
CA VAL A 76 5.21 1.92 2.44
C VAL A 76 4.50 1.70 1.10
N VAL A 77 5.29 1.64 0.03
CA VAL A 77 4.87 1.21 -1.30
C VAL A 77 5.66 -0.04 -1.66
N ILE A 78 4.96 -1.13 -1.95
CA ILE A 78 5.59 -2.43 -2.24
C ILE A 78 5.29 -2.82 -3.68
N ALA A 79 6.31 -3.05 -4.50
CA ALA A 79 6.18 -3.58 -5.84
C ALA A 79 6.87 -4.95 -6.04
N GLY A 80 7.72 -5.37 -5.09
CA GLY A 80 8.52 -6.60 -5.14
C GLY A 80 8.10 -7.67 -4.16
N HIS A 81 9.08 -8.44 -3.67
CA HIS A 81 8.86 -9.59 -2.78
C HIS A 81 9.19 -9.21 -1.33
N VAL A 82 8.23 -9.44 -0.42
CA VAL A 82 8.40 -9.14 1.01
C VAL A 82 8.00 -10.35 1.85
N THR A 83 8.82 -10.71 2.83
CA THR A 83 8.56 -11.80 3.77
C THR A 83 8.90 -11.36 5.20
N GLY A 84 7.98 -11.55 6.15
CA GLY A 84 8.24 -11.25 7.57
C GLY A 84 7.11 -10.50 8.27
N GLN A 85 7.45 -9.39 8.93
CA GLN A 85 6.48 -8.55 9.63
C GLN A 85 6.52 -7.13 9.10
N ILE A 86 5.36 -6.55 8.81
CA ILE A 86 5.23 -5.18 8.30
C ILE A 86 4.38 -4.39 9.28
N LYS A 87 4.92 -3.31 9.80
CA LYS A 87 4.23 -2.38 10.70
C LYS A 87 4.29 -0.99 10.06
N ALA A 88 3.18 -0.57 9.45
CA ALA A 88 3.13 0.74 8.82
C ALA A 88 1.76 1.39 8.90
N ARG A 89 1.69 2.73 8.95
CA ARG A 89 0.38 3.42 8.99
C ARG A 89 -0.33 3.29 7.65
N HIS A 90 0.39 3.55 6.56
CA HIS A 90 -0.12 3.48 5.20
C HIS A 90 0.63 2.43 4.39
N VAL A 91 -0.06 1.39 3.94
CA VAL A 91 0.50 0.33 3.11
C VAL A 91 -0.15 0.39 1.72
N THR A 92 0.67 0.53 0.69
CA THR A 92 0.24 0.47 -0.71
C THR A 92 0.94 -0.69 -1.40
N LEU A 93 0.15 -1.68 -1.84
CA LEU A 93 0.62 -2.80 -2.63
C LEU A 93 0.42 -2.48 -4.11
N ALA A 94 1.50 -2.41 -4.88
CA ALA A 94 1.46 -2.20 -6.32
C ALA A 94 1.10 -3.49 -7.07
N LYS A 95 0.73 -3.37 -8.35
CA LYS A 95 0.27 -4.48 -9.20
C LYS A 95 1.15 -5.74 -9.21
N THR A 96 2.46 -5.64 -9.01
CA THR A 96 3.39 -6.78 -9.04
C THR A 96 3.84 -7.27 -7.66
N ALA A 97 3.29 -6.69 -6.59
CA ALA A 97 3.69 -6.99 -5.23
C ALA A 97 3.38 -8.45 -4.86
N ARG A 98 4.33 -9.10 -4.19
CA ARG A 98 4.19 -10.43 -3.58
C ARG A 98 4.58 -10.36 -2.13
N VAL A 99 3.60 -10.37 -1.24
CA VAL A 99 3.82 -10.18 0.19
C VAL A 99 3.34 -11.41 0.95
N ILE A 100 4.26 -11.99 1.72
CA ILE A 100 4.02 -13.15 2.60
C ILE A 100 4.41 -12.74 4.03
N ALA A 101 3.49 -12.09 4.75
CA ALA A 101 3.84 -11.42 6.01
C ALA A 101 2.65 -11.20 6.96
N ASP A 102 2.94 -10.95 8.24
CA ASP A 102 1.98 -10.36 9.18
C ASP A 102 2.04 -8.84 9.05
N VAL A 103 0.92 -8.21 8.67
CA VAL A 103 0.83 -6.77 8.40
C VAL A 103 -0.04 -6.09 9.44
N ILE A 104 0.55 -5.16 10.18
CA ILE A 104 -0.14 -4.27 11.11
C ILE A 104 -0.24 -2.89 10.45
N GLN A 105 -1.45 -2.46 10.10
CA GLN A 105 -1.67 -1.21 9.36
C GLN A 105 -2.92 -0.43 9.75
N GLU A 106 -2.93 0.88 9.49
CA GLU A 106 -4.12 1.73 9.65
C GLU A 106 -4.88 1.90 8.32
N ARG A 107 -4.19 2.09 7.20
CA ARG A 107 -4.81 1.98 5.88
C ARG A 107 -4.02 1.08 4.94
N LEU A 108 -4.74 0.18 4.26
CA LEU A 108 -4.22 -0.72 3.24
C LEU A 108 -4.89 -0.44 1.90
N SER A 109 -4.07 -0.14 0.89
CA SER A 109 -4.46 0.04 -0.50
C SER A 109 -3.82 -1.05 -1.34
N ILE A 110 -4.62 -1.76 -2.14
CA ILE A 110 -4.15 -2.88 -2.96
C ILE A 110 -4.49 -2.59 -4.42
N GLU A 111 -3.46 -2.54 -5.27
CA GLU A 111 -3.66 -2.43 -6.71
C GLU A 111 -4.07 -3.78 -7.34
N PRO A 112 -4.88 -3.76 -8.42
CA PRO A 112 -5.29 -4.98 -9.12
C PRO A 112 -4.09 -5.77 -9.65
N GLY A 113 -3.91 -6.99 -9.16
CA GLY A 113 -2.82 -7.90 -9.56
C GLY A 113 -1.80 -8.18 -8.45
N ALA A 114 -1.84 -7.42 -7.35
CA ALA A 114 -1.01 -7.70 -6.18
C ALA A 114 -1.40 -9.04 -5.54
N PHE A 115 -0.40 -9.79 -5.08
CA PHE A 115 -0.56 -11.03 -4.33
C PHE A 115 -0.16 -10.81 -2.87
N PHE A 116 -1.11 -11.05 -1.97
CA PHE A 116 -0.91 -10.91 -0.53
C PHE A 116 -1.34 -12.20 0.17
N GLU A 117 -0.45 -12.77 0.97
CA GLU A 117 -0.70 -13.93 1.79
C GLU A 117 -0.18 -13.66 3.20
N GLY A 118 -0.99 -13.96 4.22
CA GLY A 118 -0.60 -13.77 5.61
C GLY A 118 -1.72 -13.17 6.45
N ASN A 119 -1.35 -12.72 7.64
CA ASN A 119 -2.30 -12.15 8.58
C ASN A 119 -2.31 -10.63 8.44
N CYS A 120 -3.49 -10.02 8.41
CA CYS A 120 -3.61 -8.56 8.43
C CYS A 120 -4.33 -8.14 9.70
N ARG A 121 -3.68 -7.32 10.50
CA ARG A 121 -4.25 -6.70 11.70
C ARG A 121 -4.34 -5.20 11.49
N HIS A 122 -5.45 -4.64 11.93
CA HIS A 122 -5.55 -3.19 12.03
C HIS A 122 -4.76 -2.73 13.26
N PHE A 123 -4.09 -1.57 13.20
CA PHE A 123 -3.54 -0.95 14.40
C PHE A 123 -4.66 -0.86 15.45
N PRO A 124 -4.52 -1.46 16.64
CA PRO A 124 -5.55 -1.39 17.65
C PRO A 124 -5.60 0.05 18.15
N ASN A 125 -6.48 0.84 17.57
CA ASN A 125 -7.01 1.99 18.25
C ASN A 125 -8.01 1.42 19.28
N ASP A 126 -7.97 1.86 20.53
CA ASP A 126 -8.87 1.43 21.61
C ASP A 126 -10.39 1.57 21.31
N ALA A 127 -10.76 2.03 20.10
CA ALA A 127 -12.11 2.16 19.57
C ALA A 127 -12.76 0.82 19.12
N ASP A 128 -12.00 -0.24 18.83
CA ASP A 128 -12.55 -1.53 18.34
C ASP A 128 -13.05 -2.48 19.44
N LYS A 129 -13.33 -1.97 20.65
CA LYS A 129 -14.15 -2.70 21.64
C LYS A 129 -15.66 -2.71 21.31
N LYS A 130 -16.11 -2.16 20.17
CA LYS A 130 -17.57 -1.97 19.90
C LYS A 130 -18.11 -2.37 18.52
N SER A 131 -17.52 -3.33 17.82
CA SER A 131 -18.19 -3.90 16.64
C SER A 131 -17.79 -5.33 16.36
N LEU A 132 -18.30 -6.24 17.19
CA LEU A 132 -18.75 -7.52 16.68
C LEU A 132 -20.02 -7.24 15.86
N PRO A 133 -20.02 -7.33 14.52
CA PRO A 133 -21.29 -7.55 13.84
C PRO A 133 -21.76 -8.94 14.27
N LYS A 134 -22.85 -8.97 15.05
CA LYS A 134 -23.61 -10.18 15.31
C LYS A 134 -24.04 -10.72 13.94
N LEU A 135 -23.33 -11.74 13.44
CA LEU A 135 -23.78 -12.52 12.30
C LEU A 135 -25.06 -13.23 12.73
N GLU A 136 -26.20 -12.59 12.47
CA GLU A 136 -27.49 -13.28 12.51
C GLU A 136 -27.52 -14.27 11.33
N PRO A 137 -27.83 -15.55 11.56
CA PRO A 137 -27.90 -16.53 10.49
C PRO A 137 -29.06 -16.16 9.55
N VAL A 138 -28.71 -15.84 8.30
CA VAL A 138 -29.66 -15.75 7.19
C VAL A 138 -30.39 -17.08 7.06
N LYS A 139 -31.64 -17.13 7.55
CA LYS A 139 -32.57 -18.23 7.28
C LYS A 139 -32.74 -18.31 5.76
N PRO A 140 -32.50 -19.47 5.12
CA PRO A 140 -32.85 -19.65 3.72
C PRO A 140 -34.37 -19.61 3.58
N ALA A 141 -34.90 -18.49 3.09
CA ALA A 141 -36.27 -18.42 2.57
C ALA A 141 -36.28 -19.19 1.25
N VAL A 142 -36.65 -20.47 1.32
CA VAL A 142 -36.96 -21.31 0.17
C VAL A 142 -38.06 -20.61 -0.64
N ALA A 143 -37.69 -20.17 -1.85
CA ALA A 143 -38.61 -19.73 -2.87
C ALA A 143 -39.52 -20.90 -3.26
N LYS A 144 -40.80 -20.84 -2.85
CA LYS A 144 -41.82 -21.73 -3.41
C LYS A 144 -42.34 -21.10 -4.69
N GLN A 145 -41.68 -21.45 -5.78
CA GLN A 145 -42.02 -21.09 -7.13
C GLN A 145 -43.37 -21.72 -7.49
N GLY A 146 -44.38 -20.89 -7.69
CA GLY A 146 -45.63 -21.30 -8.30
C GLY A 146 -45.44 -21.50 -9.80
N ASN A 147 -45.95 -22.62 -10.31
CA ASN A 147 -46.33 -22.81 -11.70
C ASN A 147 -47.39 -23.90 -11.72
N GLY A 148 -48.60 -23.52 -12.13
CA GLY A 148 -49.63 -24.45 -12.55
C GLY A 148 -49.61 -24.63 -14.05
N SER A 149 -49.79 -25.87 -14.50
CA SER A 149 -50.76 -26.27 -15.55
C SER A 149 -50.42 -27.66 -16.07
N ALA A 150 -51.32 -28.62 -15.83
CA ALA A 150 -51.76 -29.61 -16.81
C ALA A 150 -52.95 -30.42 -16.24
N VAL A 151 -54.14 -30.08 -16.73
CA VAL A 151 -55.40 -30.85 -16.83
C VAL A 151 -55.23 -32.13 -17.71
N PRO A 152 -56.19 -33.06 -17.90
CA PRO A 152 -57.38 -33.49 -17.11
C PRO A 152 -57.67 -35.04 -17.11
N VAL A 153 -58.69 -35.47 -16.35
CA VAL A 153 -59.61 -36.64 -16.48
C VAL A 153 -59.09 -38.07 -16.75
N GLU A 154 -59.29 -38.98 -15.79
CA GLU A 154 -59.49 -40.41 -16.06
C GLU A 154 -60.69 -40.95 -15.26
N ALA A 155 -61.54 -41.69 -15.97
CA ALA A 155 -62.86 -42.17 -15.57
C ALA A 155 -62.78 -43.47 -14.76
N THR A 156 -63.77 -43.72 -13.91
CA THR A 156 -64.02 -45.04 -13.32
C THR A 156 -65.52 -45.31 -13.34
N PRO A 157 -66.01 -46.41 -13.93
CA PRO A 157 -67.37 -46.88 -13.75
C PRO A 157 -67.57 -47.57 -12.39
#